data_AF-A0A3D4WY29-F1
#
_entry.id   AF-A0A3D4WY29-F1
#
_cell.length_a   1.000
_cell.length_b   1.000
_cell.length_c   1.000
_cell.angle_alpha   90.00
_cell.angle_beta   90.00
_cell.angle_gamma   90.00
#
_symmetry.space_group_name_H-M   'P 1'
#
loop_
_entity.id
_entity.type
_entity.pdbx_description
1 polymer ?
#
loop_
_entity_poly.entity_id
_entity_poly.type
_entity_poly.pdbx_seq_one_letter_code
_entity_poly.pdbx_strand_id
1 'polypeptide(L)'
;MADREKCAHLLRRAGFGPTAEEVDAAEKAGLAAAIEALVKPAGPDAGVARTPVPTLGPDPYAALGKDASREQKQQAKQARREQIQTITAWWTDRMVAADHQLLEKLVFFWHGHWATSVQKVDSAHLMLAQQEVFRRFGRGDFAPFVKAMLRDAALIFWLDGQRNTRKAPNENLARELMELFTLGIGNYTEEDVKAGARALTGWTIDRATRQVRFEPSRFDDGEKTILGATGR
;
A
#
# COMPACT_ATOMS: atom_id res chain seq x y z
N MET A 1 -13.96 29.54 -22.31
CA MET A 1 -12.99 29.95 -21.26
C MET A 1 -13.24 29.25 -19.93
N ALA A 2 -14.43 29.33 -19.32
CA ALA A 2 -14.71 28.65 -18.03
C ALA A 2 -14.54 27.11 -18.06
N ASP A 3 -14.83 26.46 -19.19
CA ASP A 3 -14.74 24.99 -19.27
C ASP A 3 -13.31 24.48 -19.46
N ARG A 4 -12.45 25.23 -20.17
CA ARG A 4 -11.01 24.94 -20.24
C ARG A 4 -10.37 24.94 -18.86
N GLU A 5 -10.67 25.96 -18.05
CA GLU A 5 -10.12 26.08 -16.69
C GLU A 5 -10.55 24.93 -15.79
N LYS A 6 -11.82 24.50 -15.88
CA LYS A 6 -12.34 23.34 -15.17
C LYS A 6 -11.66 22.04 -15.62
N CYS A 7 -11.54 21.80 -16.92
CA CYS A 7 -10.84 20.62 -17.45
C CYS A 7 -9.37 20.60 -17.02
N ALA A 8 -8.67 21.74 -17.11
CA ALA A 8 -7.28 21.84 -16.67
C ALA A 8 -7.14 21.63 -15.17
N HIS A 9 -8.06 22.16 -14.34
CA HIS A 9 -8.09 21.91 -12.91
C HIS A 9 -8.30 20.43 -12.60
N LEU A 10 -9.30 19.79 -13.23
CA LEU A 10 -9.59 18.37 -13.09
C LEU A 10 -8.34 17.52 -13.37
N LEU A 11 -7.71 17.70 -14.53
CA LEU A 11 -6.54 16.90 -14.93
C LEU A 11 -5.34 17.11 -14.01
N ARG A 12 -5.10 18.33 -13.51
CA ARG A 12 -4.04 18.60 -12.51
C ARG A 12 -4.30 17.90 -11.18
N ARG A 13 -5.57 17.76 -10.77
CA ARG A 13 -5.93 17.09 -9.51
C ARG A 13 -5.96 15.58 -9.65
N ALA A 14 -6.44 15.09 -10.79
CA ALA A 14 -6.60 13.67 -11.09
C ALA A 14 -5.32 12.99 -11.61
N GLY A 15 -4.31 13.74 -12.05
CA GLY A 15 -3.04 13.20 -12.53
C GLY A 15 -1.81 13.88 -11.93
N PHE A 16 -0.67 13.70 -12.58
CA PHE A 16 0.61 14.34 -12.23
C PHE A 16 0.91 15.60 -13.04
N GLY A 17 -0.04 16.05 -13.84
CA GLY A 17 0.00 17.30 -14.60
C GLY A 17 -0.30 17.03 -16.08
N PRO A 18 -1.29 17.72 -16.68
CA PRO A 18 -1.62 17.51 -18.08
C PRO A 18 -0.68 18.27 -19.02
N THR A 19 -0.52 17.74 -20.22
CA THR A 19 0.02 18.49 -21.37
C THR A 19 -1.04 19.48 -21.91
N ALA A 20 -0.60 20.43 -22.74
CA ALA A 20 -1.54 21.35 -23.40
C ALA A 20 -2.53 20.59 -24.30
N GLU A 21 -2.07 19.55 -25.00
CA GLU A 21 -2.88 18.72 -25.90
C GLU A 21 -3.97 17.95 -25.14
N GLU A 22 -3.66 17.43 -23.94
CA GLU A 22 -4.65 16.75 -23.10
C GLU A 22 -5.74 17.71 -22.60
N VAL A 23 -5.36 18.96 -22.27
CA VAL A 23 -6.33 20.00 -21.90
C VAL A 23 -7.22 20.36 -23.09
N ASP A 24 -6.63 20.51 -24.29
CA ASP A 24 -7.37 20.79 -25.52
C ASP A 24 -8.35 19.65 -25.86
N ALA A 25 -7.91 18.39 -25.73
CA ALA A 25 -8.73 17.22 -25.96
C ALA A 25 -9.89 17.14 -24.95
N ALA A 26 -9.63 17.41 -23.67
CA ALA A 26 -10.66 17.43 -22.63
C ALA A 26 -11.65 18.58 -22.81
N GLU A 27 -11.20 19.77 -23.22
CA GLU A 27 -12.09 20.90 -23.55
C GLU A 27 -13.00 20.55 -24.73
N LYS A 28 -12.43 19.96 -25.80
CA LYS A 28 -13.19 19.54 -26.98
C LYS A 28 -14.22 18.44 -26.67
N ALA A 29 -13.87 17.48 -25.81
CA ALA A 29 -14.77 16.40 -25.40
C ALA A 29 -15.84 16.87 -24.40
N GLY A 30 -15.54 17.93 -23.63
CA GLY A 30 -16.38 18.43 -22.55
C GLY A 30 -16.08 17.77 -21.20
N LEU A 31 -16.31 18.51 -20.11
CA LEU A 31 -15.93 18.12 -18.75
C LEU A 31 -16.48 16.76 -18.32
N ALA A 32 -17.75 16.46 -18.64
CA ALA A 32 -18.37 15.19 -18.26
C ALA A 32 -17.68 13.99 -18.94
N ALA A 33 -17.34 14.11 -20.23
CA ALA A 33 -16.61 13.07 -20.95
C ALA A 33 -15.17 12.93 -20.43
N ALA A 34 -14.52 14.03 -20.06
CA ALA A 34 -13.20 13.99 -19.44
C ALA A 34 -13.20 13.27 -18.08
N ILE A 35 -14.22 13.50 -17.25
CA ILE A 35 -14.40 12.77 -15.98
C ILE A 35 -14.60 11.27 -16.25
N GLU A 36 -15.50 10.92 -17.18
CA GLU A 36 -15.77 9.52 -17.52
C GLU A 36 -14.51 8.81 -18.03
N ALA A 37 -13.70 9.47 -18.87
CA ALA A 37 -12.44 8.93 -19.37
C ALA A 37 -11.40 8.68 -18.26
N LEU A 38 -11.34 9.54 -17.24
CA LEU A 38 -10.45 9.35 -16.09
C LEU A 38 -10.91 8.19 -15.19
N VAL A 39 -12.23 8.13 -14.92
CA VAL A 39 -12.81 7.14 -14.00
C VAL A 39 -12.96 5.78 -14.68
N LYS A 40 -13.18 5.72 -15.99
CA LYS A 40 -13.32 4.47 -16.75
C LYS A 40 -12.50 4.54 -18.04
N PRO A 41 -11.16 4.52 -17.92
CA PRO A 41 -10.31 4.56 -19.10
C PRO A 41 -10.53 3.30 -19.94
N ALA A 42 -10.53 3.47 -21.26
CA ALA A 42 -10.75 2.39 -22.22
C ALA A 42 -9.42 1.84 -22.74
N GLY A 43 -9.36 0.52 -22.95
CA GLY A 43 -8.18 -0.13 -23.54
C GLY A 43 -7.01 -0.32 -22.57
N PRO A 44 -5.89 -0.86 -23.07
CA PRO A 44 -4.67 -1.01 -22.29
C PRO A 44 -3.96 0.34 -22.09
N ASP A 45 -3.26 0.48 -20.97
CA ASP A 45 -2.38 1.63 -20.71
C ASP A 45 -1.01 1.39 -21.37
N ALA A 46 -0.71 2.12 -22.45
CA ALA A 46 0.54 1.95 -23.18
C ALA A 46 1.73 2.49 -22.37
N GLY A 47 1.50 3.53 -21.56
CA GLY A 47 2.43 4.06 -20.57
C GLY A 47 2.92 3.04 -19.55
N VAL A 48 2.00 2.25 -19.01
CA VAL A 48 2.29 1.12 -18.12
C VAL A 48 3.13 0.07 -18.84
N ALA A 49 2.83 -0.23 -20.12
CA ALA A 49 3.61 -1.18 -20.92
C ALA A 49 5.04 -0.68 -21.20
N ARG A 50 5.25 0.63 -21.34
CA ARG A 50 6.60 1.25 -21.48
C ARG A 50 7.41 1.23 -20.18
N THR A 51 6.78 1.02 -19.04
CA THR A 51 7.41 1.06 -17.71
C THR A 51 7.14 -0.24 -16.94
N PRO A 52 7.55 -1.42 -17.42
CA PRO A 52 7.24 -2.70 -16.78
C PRO A 52 7.76 -2.77 -15.33
N VAL A 53 7.04 -3.49 -14.46
CA VAL A 53 7.46 -3.69 -13.06
C VAL A 53 8.86 -4.33 -13.05
N PRO A 54 9.83 -3.81 -12.27
CA PRO A 54 11.17 -4.36 -12.25
C PRO A 54 11.18 -5.81 -11.73
N THR A 55 11.88 -6.69 -12.44
CA THR A 55 12.19 -8.03 -11.93
C THR A 55 13.25 -7.91 -10.85
N LEU A 56 12.86 -8.18 -9.61
CA LEU A 56 13.79 -8.24 -8.50
C LEU A 56 14.36 -9.66 -8.38
N GLY A 57 15.66 -9.77 -8.08
CA GLY A 57 16.24 -11.01 -7.57
C GLY A 57 15.71 -11.32 -6.15
N PRO A 58 16.11 -12.45 -5.54
CA PRO A 58 15.67 -12.80 -4.18
C PRO A 58 16.06 -11.72 -3.15
N ASP A 59 15.48 -11.77 -1.95
CA ASP A 59 15.94 -10.95 -0.82
C ASP A 59 17.44 -11.27 -0.57
N PRO A 60 18.36 -10.29 -0.67
CA PRO A 60 19.80 -10.53 -0.52
C PRO A 60 20.21 -11.16 0.81
N TYR A 61 19.35 -11.07 1.83
CA TYR A 61 19.59 -11.70 3.14
C TYR A 61 19.04 -13.13 3.26
N ALA A 62 18.20 -13.59 2.33
CA ALA A 62 17.56 -14.89 2.43
C ALA A 62 18.56 -16.06 2.39
N ALA A 63 19.66 -15.90 1.65
CA ALA A 63 20.72 -16.90 1.53
C ALA A 63 21.81 -16.78 2.61
N LEU A 64 21.77 -15.73 3.45
CA LEU A 64 22.80 -15.53 4.46
C LEU A 64 22.57 -16.43 5.68
N GLY A 65 23.56 -17.28 5.97
CA GLY A 65 23.62 -18.06 7.20
C GLY A 65 23.90 -17.19 8.44
N LYS A 66 23.71 -17.77 9.63
CA LYS A 66 23.99 -17.09 10.91
C LYS A 66 25.44 -16.61 11.01
N ASP A 67 26.37 -17.36 10.42
CA ASP A 67 27.81 -17.11 10.45
C ASP A 67 28.30 -16.26 9.26
N ALA A 68 27.38 -15.60 8.53
CA ALA A 68 27.75 -14.75 7.41
C ALA A 68 28.75 -13.65 7.82
N SER A 69 29.82 -13.50 7.04
CA SER A 69 30.90 -12.56 7.27
C SER A 69 30.38 -11.12 7.23
N ARG A 70 31.17 -10.19 7.80
CA ARG A 70 30.86 -8.76 7.74
C ARG A 70 30.74 -8.27 6.29
N GLU A 71 31.59 -8.76 5.40
CA GLU A 71 31.61 -8.41 3.98
C GLU A 71 30.35 -8.92 3.27
N GLN A 72 29.94 -10.17 3.51
CA GLN A 72 28.70 -10.73 2.96
C GLN A 72 27.47 -9.92 3.40
N LYS A 73 27.42 -9.51 4.68
CA LYS A 73 26.34 -8.66 5.20
C LYS A 73 26.35 -7.26 4.58
N GLN A 74 27.53 -6.69 4.30
CA GLN A 74 27.64 -5.40 3.62
C GLN A 74 27.19 -5.49 2.16
N GLN A 75 27.57 -6.55 1.43
CA GLN A 75 27.11 -6.80 0.07
C GLN A 75 25.59 -6.96 0.00
N ALA A 76 24.99 -7.76 0.90
CA ALA A 76 23.54 -7.93 0.96
C ALA A 76 22.81 -6.61 1.27
N LYS A 77 23.37 -5.78 2.17
CA LYS A 77 22.83 -4.44 2.47
C LYS A 77 22.84 -3.55 1.23
N GLN A 78 23.96 -3.54 0.50
CA GLN A 78 24.13 -2.74 -0.71
C GLN A 78 23.15 -3.20 -1.80
N ALA A 79 23.06 -4.51 -2.06
CA ALA A 79 22.11 -5.07 -3.02
C ALA A 79 20.64 -4.75 -2.67
N ARG A 80 20.28 -4.78 -1.38
CA ARG A 80 18.92 -4.40 -0.95
C ARG A 80 18.64 -2.91 -1.18
N ARG A 81 19.64 -2.05 -0.90
CA ARG A 81 19.54 -0.62 -1.18
C ARG A 81 19.34 -0.36 -2.68
N GLU A 82 20.05 -1.08 -3.53
CA GLU A 82 19.89 -1.00 -4.99
C GLU A 82 18.48 -1.43 -5.41
N GLN A 83 17.96 -2.55 -4.89
CA GLN A 83 16.57 -2.97 -5.15
C GLN A 83 15.56 -1.88 -4.77
N ILE A 84 15.73 -1.24 -3.61
CA ILE A 84 14.85 -0.14 -3.15
C ILE A 84 14.97 1.08 -4.08
N GLN A 85 16.18 1.43 -4.50
CA GLN A 85 16.40 2.54 -5.45
C GLN A 85 15.76 2.24 -6.81
N THR A 86 15.89 1.01 -7.32
CA THR A 86 15.26 0.57 -8.57
C THR A 86 13.75 0.75 -8.53
N ILE A 87 13.06 0.26 -7.50
CA ILE A 87 11.59 0.40 -7.44
C ILE A 87 11.13 1.84 -7.21
N THR A 88 11.94 2.66 -6.54
CA THR A 88 11.62 4.07 -6.30
C THR A 88 11.72 4.88 -7.60
N ALA A 89 12.80 4.68 -8.34
CA ALA A 89 12.99 5.31 -9.66
C ALA A 89 11.89 4.84 -10.63
N TRP A 90 11.67 3.52 -10.71
CA TRP A 90 10.63 2.95 -11.55
C TRP A 90 9.24 3.51 -11.25
N TRP A 91 8.84 3.63 -9.97
CA TRP A 91 7.51 4.13 -9.65
C TRP A 91 7.36 5.61 -10.02
N THR A 92 8.44 6.39 -9.88
CA THR A 92 8.47 7.79 -10.33
C THR A 92 8.29 7.87 -11.85
N ASP A 93 9.00 7.03 -12.61
CA ASP A 93 8.85 6.96 -14.07
C ASP A 93 7.45 6.50 -14.46
N ARG A 94 6.87 5.52 -13.73
CA ARG A 94 5.51 5.03 -13.94
C ARG A 94 4.47 6.13 -13.74
N MET A 95 4.61 6.99 -12.73
CA MET A 95 3.69 8.12 -12.50
C MET A 95 3.69 9.12 -13.67
N VAL A 96 4.85 9.32 -14.31
CA VAL A 96 4.98 10.21 -15.47
C VAL A 96 4.47 9.54 -16.74
N ALA A 97 4.79 8.26 -16.94
CA ALA A 97 4.56 7.59 -18.22
C ALA A 97 3.15 7.02 -18.40
N ALA A 98 2.45 6.66 -17.33
CA ALA A 98 1.14 6.00 -17.39
C ALA A 98 0.08 6.88 -18.08
N ASP A 99 -0.69 6.31 -19.00
CA ASP A 99 -1.73 7.05 -19.69
C ASP A 99 -2.99 7.17 -18.79
N HIS A 100 -3.25 6.17 -17.94
CA HIS A 100 -4.36 6.16 -16.97
C HIS A 100 -3.98 6.85 -15.65
N GLN A 101 -3.66 8.14 -15.74
CA GLN A 101 -3.11 8.96 -14.65
C GLN A 101 -3.86 8.87 -13.31
N LEU A 102 -5.20 8.79 -13.32
CA LEU A 102 -5.99 8.69 -12.08
C LEU A 102 -5.67 7.43 -11.27
N LEU A 103 -5.33 6.32 -11.94
CA LEU A 103 -4.98 5.08 -11.26
C LEU A 103 -3.69 5.25 -10.45
N GLU A 104 -2.61 5.74 -11.06
CA GLU A 104 -1.34 5.97 -10.35
C GLU A 104 -1.44 7.12 -9.33
N LYS A 105 -2.28 8.12 -9.58
CA LYS A 105 -2.57 9.18 -8.61
C LYS A 105 -3.20 8.63 -7.33
N LEU A 106 -4.14 7.68 -7.46
CA LEU A 106 -4.74 7.00 -6.31
C LEU A 106 -3.73 6.11 -5.59
N VAL A 107 -2.85 5.40 -6.30
CA VAL A 107 -1.76 4.63 -5.65
C VAL A 107 -0.88 5.56 -4.81
N PHE A 108 -0.51 6.73 -5.33
CA PHE A 108 0.27 7.72 -4.57
C PHE A 108 -0.49 8.27 -3.36
N PHE A 109 -1.79 8.59 -3.53
CA PHE A 109 -2.66 9.01 -2.42
C PHE A 109 -2.74 7.95 -1.33
N TRP A 110 -3.02 6.70 -1.70
CA TRP A 110 -3.16 5.58 -0.75
C TRP A 110 -1.85 5.22 -0.07
N HIS A 111 -0.71 5.37 -0.75
CA HIS A 111 0.60 5.24 -0.12
C HIS A 111 0.82 6.30 0.97
N GLY A 112 0.30 7.51 0.79
CA GLY A 112 0.27 8.55 1.82
C GLY A 112 -0.71 8.27 2.95
N HIS A 113 -1.88 7.71 2.65
CA HIS A 113 -2.91 7.35 3.64
C HIS A 113 -2.46 6.20 4.54
N TRP A 114 -2.02 5.08 3.95
CA TRP A 114 -1.51 3.91 4.65
C TRP A 114 -0.02 4.05 4.98
N ALA A 115 0.39 5.23 5.45
CA ALA A 115 1.75 5.76 5.60
C ALA A 115 2.86 4.76 6.01
N THR A 116 3.23 3.87 5.08
CA THR A 116 4.16 2.77 5.30
C THR A 116 5.50 3.15 4.68
N SER A 117 6.58 3.22 5.48
CA SER A 117 7.88 3.64 4.97
C SER A 117 8.84 2.47 4.74
N VAL A 118 9.42 2.43 3.54
CA VAL A 118 10.48 1.50 3.16
C VAL A 118 11.71 1.59 4.07
N GLN A 119 11.92 2.72 4.78
CA GLN A 119 13.03 2.88 5.71
C GLN A 119 12.94 1.91 6.90
N LYS A 120 11.73 1.59 7.39
CA LYS A 120 11.54 0.55 8.43
C LYS A 120 11.30 -0.82 7.80
N VAL A 121 10.46 -0.90 6.77
CA VAL A 121 10.10 -2.18 6.13
C VAL A 121 11.32 -2.86 5.51
N ASP A 122 12.24 -2.06 4.95
CA ASP A 122 13.52 -2.48 4.37
C ASP A 122 13.35 -3.69 3.43
N SER A 123 12.39 -3.58 2.51
CA SER A 123 12.10 -4.61 1.50
C SER A 123 11.39 -4.01 0.29
N ALA A 124 12.05 -4.03 -0.87
CA ALA A 124 11.45 -3.59 -2.13
C ALA A 124 10.25 -4.46 -2.54
N HIS A 125 10.35 -5.78 -2.32
CA HIS A 125 9.28 -6.74 -2.63
C HIS A 125 7.97 -6.42 -1.90
N LEU A 126 8.06 -6.13 -0.59
CA LEU A 126 6.86 -5.84 0.20
C LEU A 126 6.21 -4.51 -0.20
N MET A 127 7.02 -3.50 -0.50
CA MET A 127 6.50 -2.21 -0.97
C MET A 127 5.82 -2.34 -2.34
N LEU A 128 6.39 -3.11 -3.28
CA LEU A 128 5.74 -3.39 -4.56
C LEU A 128 4.42 -4.15 -4.39
N ALA A 129 4.40 -5.17 -3.52
CA ALA A 129 3.18 -5.92 -3.23
C ALA A 129 2.08 -5.01 -2.65
N GLN A 130 2.43 -4.10 -1.74
CA GLN A 130 1.48 -3.14 -1.17
C GLN A 130 0.91 -2.20 -2.25
N GLN A 131 1.75 -1.70 -3.16
CA GLN A 131 1.25 -0.89 -4.29
C GLN A 131 0.29 -1.67 -5.19
N GLU A 132 0.49 -2.98 -5.37
CA GLU A 132 -0.44 -3.83 -6.11
C GLU A 132 -1.79 -3.97 -5.40
N VAL A 133 -1.80 -4.04 -4.05
CA VAL A 133 -3.04 -3.96 -3.27
C VAL A 133 -3.74 -2.62 -3.53
N PHE A 134 -3.01 -1.50 -3.58
CA PHE A 134 -3.58 -0.19 -3.90
C PHE A 134 -4.19 -0.15 -5.31
N ARG A 135 -3.51 -0.70 -6.31
CA ARG A 135 -4.03 -0.77 -7.69
C ARG A 135 -5.29 -1.63 -7.78
N ARG A 136 -5.32 -2.75 -7.06
CA ARG A 136 -6.44 -3.70 -7.07
C ARG A 136 -7.68 -3.20 -6.32
N PHE A 137 -7.51 -2.57 -5.16
CA PHE A 137 -8.61 -2.25 -4.26
C PHE A 137 -8.88 -0.74 -4.12
N GLY A 138 -7.91 0.12 -4.41
CA GLY A 138 -7.98 1.56 -4.11
C GLY A 138 -9.01 2.37 -4.91
N ARG A 139 -9.71 1.74 -5.87
CA ARG A 139 -10.81 2.33 -6.65
C ARG A 139 -12.18 1.74 -6.30
N GLY A 140 -12.22 0.72 -5.44
CA GLY A 140 -13.43 -0.02 -5.11
C GLY A 140 -13.90 0.24 -3.69
N ASP A 141 -14.65 -0.73 -3.14
CA ASP A 141 -15.20 -0.65 -1.80
C ASP A 141 -14.10 -0.59 -0.74
N PHE A 142 -14.28 0.31 0.23
CA PHE A 142 -13.27 0.54 1.26
C PHE A 142 -13.12 -0.63 2.24
N ALA A 143 -14.21 -1.33 2.57
CA ALA A 143 -14.16 -2.44 3.53
C ALA A 143 -13.30 -3.63 3.04
N PRO A 144 -13.45 -4.13 1.79
CA PRO A 144 -12.49 -5.09 1.20
C PRO A 144 -11.05 -4.58 1.18
N PHE A 145 -10.85 -3.30 0.89
CA PHE A 145 -9.51 -2.70 0.85
C PHE A 145 -8.85 -2.73 2.24
N VAL A 146 -9.56 -2.30 3.29
CA VAL A 146 -9.09 -2.37 4.68
C VAL A 146 -8.73 -3.81 5.06
N LYS A 147 -9.56 -4.80 4.71
CA LYS A 147 -9.27 -6.22 4.97
C LYS A 147 -8.01 -6.72 4.26
N ALA A 148 -7.76 -6.24 3.03
CA ALA A 148 -6.53 -6.56 2.30
C ALA A 148 -5.32 -5.92 2.99
N MET A 149 -5.42 -4.65 3.40
CA MET A 149 -4.34 -3.94 4.10
C MET A 149 -4.01 -4.53 5.47
N LEU A 150 -4.99 -5.01 6.23
CA LEU A 150 -4.74 -5.71 7.49
C LEU A 150 -3.95 -7.02 7.35
N ARG A 151 -3.82 -7.54 6.12
CA ARG A 151 -3.03 -8.72 5.76
C ARG A 151 -1.80 -8.37 4.94
N ASP A 152 -1.58 -7.09 4.66
CA ASP A 152 -0.44 -6.62 3.90
C ASP A 152 0.86 -6.75 4.71
N ALA A 153 1.87 -7.33 4.09
CA ALA A 153 3.14 -7.65 4.75
C ALA A 153 3.91 -6.39 5.17
N ALA A 154 3.90 -5.35 4.34
CA ALA A 154 4.59 -4.11 4.64
C ALA A 154 3.93 -3.41 5.84
N LEU A 155 2.60 -3.33 5.86
CA LEU A 155 1.86 -2.71 6.97
C LEU A 155 1.99 -3.50 8.28
N ILE A 156 1.89 -4.83 8.22
CA ILE A 156 2.10 -5.70 9.39
C ILE A 156 3.51 -5.46 9.96
N PHE A 157 4.55 -5.42 9.11
CA PHE A 157 5.91 -5.16 9.57
C PHE A 157 6.06 -3.74 10.13
N TRP A 158 5.50 -2.75 9.44
CA TRP A 158 5.54 -1.34 9.79
C TRP A 158 4.96 -1.07 11.18
N LEU A 159 3.89 -1.78 11.55
CA LEU A 159 3.20 -1.59 12.83
C LEU A 159 3.51 -2.67 13.87
N ASP A 160 4.56 -3.47 13.62
CA ASP A 160 4.99 -4.55 14.52
C ASP A 160 3.90 -5.62 14.78
N GLY A 161 2.97 -5.79 13.83
CA GLY A 161 1.88 -6.76 13.88
C GLY A 161 2.38 -8.21 13.90
N GLN A 162 3.56 -8.49 13.33
CA GLN A 162 4.23 -9.79 13.42
C GLN A 162 4.66 -10.17 14.84
N ARG A 163 4.63 -9.22 15.80
CA ARG A 163 4.86 -9.45 17.23
C ARG A 163 3.55 -9.62 18.02
N ASN A 164 2.41 -9.38 17.39
CA ASN A 164 1.10 -9.52 18.02
C ASN A 164 0.77 -10.99 18.27
N THR A 165 0.55 -11.37 19.53
CA THR A 165 0.23 -12.76 19.93
C THR A 165 -0.86 -12.80 20.98
N ARG A 166 -1.57 -13.92 21.09
CA ARG A 166 -2.51 -14.20 22.19
C ARG A 166 -1.91 -13.89 23.57
N LYS A 167 -0.61 -14.18 23.78
CA LYS A 167 0.07 -14.00 25.07
C LYS A 167 0.52 -12.56 25.32
N ALA A 168 0.73 -11.79 24.26
CA ALA A 168 1.18 -10.40 24.30
C ALA A 168 0.52 -9.65 23.14
N PRO A 169 -0.75 -9.24 23.29
CA PRO A 169 -1.43 -8.44 22.28
C PRO A 169 -0.70 -7.10 22.06
N ASN A 170 -0.45 -6.75 20.80
CA ASN A 170 0.13 -5.47 20.40
C ASN A 170 -0.96 -4.58 19.80
N GLU A 171 -1.27 -3.49 20.48
CA GLU A 171 -2.36 -2.57 20.12
C GLU A 171 -2.06 -1.69 18.91
N ASN A 172 -0.80 -1.56 18.51
CA ASN A 172 -0.38 -0.55 17.54
C ASN A 172 -1.18 -0.62 16.22
N LEU A 173 -1.22 -1.78 15.56
CA LEU A 173 -1.99 -1.91 14.31
C LEU A 173 -3.49 -1.65 14.49
N ALA A 174 -4.09 -2.09 15.60
CA ALA A 174 -5.51 -1.87 15.86
C ALA A 174 -5.83 -0.39 16.13
N ARG A 175 -4.97 0.28 16.90
CA ARG A 175 -5.07 1.71 17.19
C ARG A 175 -4.95 2.51 15.90
N GLU A 176 -3.91 2.29 15.11
CA GLU A 176 -3.68 3.00 13.86
C GLU A 176 -4.80 2.76 12.83
N LEU A 177 -5.34 1.53 12.78
CA LEU A 177 -6.50 1.22 11.96
C LEU A 177 -7.68 2.11 12.30
N MET A 178 -8.03 2.21 13.58
CA MET A 178 -9.19 2.99 14.05
C MET A 178 -8.90 4.48 13.96
N GLU A 179 -7.73 4.92 14.45
CA GLU A 179 -7.37 6.32 14.63
C GLU A 179 -6.98 7.01 13.33
N LEU A 180 -6.03 6.46 12.58
CA LEU A 180 -5.46 7.14 11.40
C LEU A 180 -6.10 6.70 10.10
N PHE A 181 -6.46 5.42 9.96
CA PHE A 181 -6.83 4.89 8.66
C PHE A 181 -8.32 4.82 8.38
N THR A 182 -9.18 4.85 9.42
CA THR A 182 -10.63 4.64 9.23
C THR A 182 -11.52 5.63 9.97
N LEU A 183 -11.55 5.63 11.31
CA LEU A 183 -12.60 6.31 12.09
C LEU A 183 -12.19 7.70 12.55
N GLY A 184 -10.91 7.96 12.79
CA GLY A 184 -10.46 9.19 13.42
C GLY A 184 -10.57 9.17 14.94
N ILE A 185 -9.84 10.07 15.60
CA ILE A 185 -9.82 10.22 17.06
C ILE A 185 -11.23 10.52 17.58
N GLY A 186 -11.61 9.85 18.68
CA GLY A 186 -12.88 10.08 19.39
C GLY A 186 -14.04 9.20 18.91
N ASN A 187 -13.84 8.36 17.89
CA ASN A 187 -14.87 7.48 17.32
C ASN A 187 -14.71 6.00 17.72
N TYR A 188 -13.85 5.71 18.68
CA TYR A 188 -13.60 4.38 19.26
C TYR A 188 -13.16 4.53 20.72
N THR A 189 -13.24 3.44 21.48
CA THR A 189 -12.78 3.38 22.87
C THR A 189 -11.45 2.65 22.98
N GLU A 190 -10.79 2.80 24.14
CA GLU A 190 -9.60 2.02 24.45
C GLU A 190 -9.88 0.50 24.53
N GLU A 191 -11.11 0.12 24.87
CA GLU A 191 -11.54 -1.28 24.85
C GLU A 191 -11.64 -1.84 23.42
N ASP A 192 -12.10 -1.02 22.46
CA ASP A 192 -12.13 -1.38 21.04
C ASP A 192 -10.71 -1.63 20.52
N VAL A 193 -9.74 -0.79 20.90
CA VAL A 193 -8.33 -0.98 20.52
C VAL A 193 -7.80 -2.30 21.05
N LYS A 194 -8.05 -2.61 22.33
CA LYS A 194 -7.62 -3.87 22.95
C LYS A 194 -8.27 -5.09 22.30
N ALA A 195 -9.56 -5.02 22.02
CA ALA A 195 -10.29 -6.09 21.35
C ALA A 195 -9.83 -6.27 19.90
N GLY A 196 -9.58 -5.17 19.18
CA GLY A 196 -8.99 -5.16 17.85
C GLY A 196 -7.58 -5.76 17.84
N ALA A 197 -6.76 -5.43 18.83
CA ALA A 197 -5.41 -6.00 18.99
C ALA A 197 -5.49 -7.52 19.11
N ARG A 198 -6.41 -8.03 19.93
CA ARG A 198 -6.68 -9.48 20.06
C ARG A 198 -7.14 -10.08 18.72
N ALA A 199 -8.03 -9.42 18.00
CA ALA A 199 -8.54 -9.88 16.69
C ALA A 199 -7.46 -9.92 15.59
N LEU A 200 -6.38 -9.14 15.74
CA LEU A 200 -5.28 -9.07 14.79
C LEU A 200 -4.06 -9.91 15.21
N THR A 201 -4.18 -10.75 16.23
CA THR A 201 -3.11 -11.68 16.62
C THR A 201 -2.91 -12.77 15.56
N GLY A 202 -1.80 -13.51 15.63
CA GLY A 202 -1.57 -14.69 14.79
C GLY A 202 -0.92 -14.42 13.43
N TRP A 203 -0.90 -13.17 12.95
CA TRP A 203 -0.15 -12.84 11.73
C TRP A 203 1.36 -12.80 11.98
N THR A 204 2.12 -13.40 11.08
CA THR A 204 3.58 -13.52 11.13
C THR A 204 4.17 -13.22 9.75
N ILE A 205 5.47 -12.91 9.71
CA ILE A 205 6.20 -12.70 8.45
C ILE A 205 7.35 -13.70 8.42
N ASP A 206 7.36 -14.54 7.39
CA ASP A 206 8.46 -15.44 7.11
C ASP A 206 9.70 -14.60 6.73
N ARG A 207 10.83 -14.82 7.40
CA ARG A 207 12.03 -14.01 7.18
C ARG A 207 12.73 -14.31 5.86
N ALA A 208 12.56 -15.51 5.32
CA ALA A 208 13.21 -15.95 4.09
C ALA A 208 12.35 -15.61 2.86
N THR A 209 11.04 -15.86 2.94
CA THR A 209 10.11 -15.64 1.82
C THR A 209 9.41 -14.28 1.88
N ARG A 210 9.50 -13.58 3.03
CA ARG A 210 8.77 -12.33 3.33
C ARG A 210 7.25 -12.46 3.19
N GLN A 211 6.73 -13.68 3.13
CA GLN A 211 5.29 -13.93 3.05
C GLN A 211 4.65 -13.78 4.42
N VAL A 212 3.46 -13.17 4.43
CA VAL A 212 2.59 -13.17 5.60
C VAL A 212 2.00 -14.56 5.77
N ARG A 213 2.05 -15.07 7.01
CA ARG A 213 1.42 -16.33 7.39
C ARG A 213 0.58 -16.15 8.63
N PHE A 214 -0.58 -16.78 8.64
CA PHE A 214 -1.39 -16.88 9.84
C PHE A 214 -0.97 -18.12 10.62
N GLU A 215 -0.63 -17.94 11.89
CA GLU A 215 -0.23 -18.98 12.83
C GLU A 215 -1.35 -19.16 13.87
N PRO A 216 -2.21 -20.19 13.74
CA PRO A 216 -3.35 -20.38 14.63
C PRO A 216 -2.97 -20.49 16.11
N SER A 217 -1.80 -21.07 16.42
CA SER A 217 -1.33 -21.20 17.81
C SER A 217 -1.03 -19.86 18.49
N ARG A 218 -0.86 -18.79 17.71
CA ARG A 218 -0.62 -17.41 18.17
C ARG A 218 -1.86 -16.54 18.15
N PHE A 219 -2.93 -16.96 17.49
CA PHE A 219 -4.19 -16.23 17.42
C PHE A 219 -4.96 -16.37 18.73
N ASP A 220 -5.59 -15.31 19.20
CA ASP A 220 -6.58 -15.32 20.28
C ASP A 220 -7.95 -15.62 19.69
N ASP A 221 -8.52 -16.80 20.00
CA ASP A 221 -9.83 -17.26 19.52
C ASP A 221 -10.98 -16.96 20.50
N GLY A 222 -10.69 -16.24 21.59
CA GLY A 222 -11.70 -15.85 22.56
C GLY A 222 -12.67 -14.83 21.99
N GLU A 223 -13.81 -14.65 22.64
CA GLU A 223 -14.79 -13.63 22.23
C GLU A 223 -14.23 -12.21 22.38
N LYS A 224 -14.60 -11.33 21.46
CA LYS A 224 -14.16 -9.94 21.36
C LYS A 224 -15.36 -9.09 20.97
N THR A 225 -15.52 -7.94 21.63
CA THR A 225 -16.49 -6.92 21.24
C THR A 225 -15.73 -5.72 20.70
N ILE A 226 -16.05 -5.30 19.48
CA ILE A 226 -15.43 -4.16 18.79
C ILE A 226 -16.57 -3.31 18.22
N LEU A 227 -16.63 -2.05 18.61
CA LEU A 227 -17.63 -1.07 18.17
C LEU A 227 -19.08 -1.58 18.36
N GLY A 228 -19.32 -2.24 19.49
CA GLY A 228 -20.62 -2.83 19.85
C GLY A 228 -20.98 -4.13 19.13
N ALA A 229 -20.11 -4.67 18.26
CA ALA A 229 -20.29 -5.95 17.60
C ALA A 229 -19.40 -7.03 18.23
N THR A 230 -19.95 -8.21 18.52
CA THR A 230 -19.25 -9.32 19.19
C THR A 230 -18.97 -10.48 18.24
N GLY A 231 -17.75 -11.03 18.27
CA GLY A 231 -17.33 -12.16 17.45
C GLY A 231 -16.09 -12.90 18.01
N ARG A 232 -15.62 -13.93 17.29
CA ARG A 232 -14.43 -14.73 17.64
C ARG A 232 -13.36 -14.62 16.56
#